data_AF-A0A7S0WCX1-F1
#
_entry.id   AF-A0A7S0WCX1-F1
#
_cell.length_a   1.000
_cell.length_b   1.000
_cell.length_c   1.000
_cell.angle_alpha   90.00
_cell.angle_beta   90.00
_cell.angle_gamma   90.00
#
_symmetry.space_group_name_H-M   'P 1'
#
loop_
_entity.id
_entity.type
_entity.pdbx_description
1 polymer ?
#
loop_
_entity_poly.entity_id
_entity_poly.type
_entity_poly.pdbx_seq_one_letter_code
_entity_poly.pdbx_strand_id
1 'polypeptide(L)'
;PQFMFNLRRSQFVQVFNNSPDETAYFRMILSRENVFNSLVMIQPTLTAYSFNGPPEPVLLDVCSIAADKILVLDAYFSVVVFHGMTIAQWRKANYQDQPEHTAFKE
;
A
#
# COMPACT_ATOMS: atom_id res chain seq x y z
N PRO A 1 -4.92 19.78 -5.67
CA PRO A 1 -5.99 19.48 -4.69
C PRO A 1 -5.78 18.16 -3.93
N GLN A 2 -5.52 17.05 -4.63
CA GLN A 2 -5.35 15.72 -4.01
C GLN A 2 -4.17 15.65 -3.01
N PHE A 3 -3.00 16.17 -3.36
CA PHE A 3 -1.85 16.21 -2.45
C PHE A 3 -2.14 16.96 -1.14
N MET A 4 -2.86 18.08 -1.20
CA MET A 4 -3.24 18.84 0.00
C MET A 4 -4.26 18.07 0.85
N PHE A 5 -5.15 17.30 0.22
CA PHE A 5 -6.08 16.41 0.91
C PHE A 5 -5.36 15.32 1.69
N ASN A 6 -4.33 14.70 1.10
CA ASN A 6 -3.54 13.65 1.76
C ASN A 6 -2.60 14.24 2.82
N LEU A 7 -1.91 15.34 2.52
CA LEU A 7 -0.99 16.01 3.45
C LEU A 7 -1.67 16.40 4.77
N ARG A 8 -2.85 17.04 4.70
CA ARG A 8 -3.56 17.48 5.92
C ARG A 8 -4.04 16.34 6.83
N ARG A 9 -4.15 15.12 6.27
CA ARG A 9 -4.56 13.89 6.97
C ARG A 9 -3.38 12.99 7.34
N SER A 10 -2.19 13.32 6.87
CA SER A 10 -0.97 12.55 7.11
C SER A 10 -0.48 12.70 8.56
N GLN A 11 0.33 11.74 8.98
CA GLN A 11 1.05 11.75 10.27
C GLN A 11 2.00 12.93 10.47
N PHE A 12 2.34 13.67 9.40
CA PHE A 12 3.15 14.89 9.51
C PHE A 12 2.39 16.03 10.19
N VAL A 13 1.09 16.11 9.95
CA VAL A 13 0.20 17.16 10.47
C VAL A 13 -0.66 16.64 11.62
N GLN A 14 -1.28 15.48 11.46
CA GLN A 14 -2.11 14.83 12.47
C GLN A 14 -1.25 13.91 13.33
N VAL A 15 -0.80 14.42 14.48
CA VAL A 15 0.15 13.70 15.36
C VAL A 15 -0.53 12.74 16.35
N PHE A 16 -1.86 12.82 16.51
CA PHE A 16 -2.61 11.86 17.30
C PHE A 16 -2.46 10.44 16.70
N ASN A 17 -2.38 9.42 17.55
CA ASN A 17 -2.04 8.02 17.24
C ASN A 17 -0.56 7.73 16.92
N ASN A 18 0.33 8.72 17.02
CA ASN A 18 1.78 8.50 16.95
C ASN A 18 2.43 8.94 18.26
N SER A 19 3.53 8.30 18.63
CA SER A 19 4.39 8.78 19.71
C SER A 19 5.09 10.09 19.32
N PRO A 20 5.55 10.89 20.31
CA PRO A 20 6.35 12.08 20.03
C PRO A 20 7.61 11.76 19.21
N ASP A 21 8.26 10.62 19.47
CA ASP A 21 9.48 10.20 18.81
C ASP A 21 9.23 9.78 17.35
N GLU A 22 8.16 9.03 17.08
CA GLU A 22 7.73 8.69 15.71
C GLU A 22 7.42 9.95 14.90
N THR A 23 6.71 10.91 15.50
CA THR A 23 6.39 12.18 14.86
C THR A 23 7.66 12.96 14.49
N ALA A 24 8.63 13.02 15.40
CA ALA A 24 9.92 13.66 15.15
C ALA A 24 10.68 12.93 14.03
N TYR A 25 10.68 11.61 14.04
CA TYR A 25 11.29 10.77 13.01
C TYR A 25 10.69 11.05 11.62
N PHE A 26 9.37 10.97 11.47
CA PHE A 26 8.71 11.20 10.17
C PHE A 26 9.01 12.59 9.62
N ARG A 27 8.91 13.64 10.44
CA ARG A 27 9.20 15.03 10.00
C ARG A 27 10.66 15.24 9.63
N MET A 28 11.58 14.63 10.38
CA MET A 28 13.00 14.68 10.08
C MET A 28 13.30 14.06 8.71
N ILE A 29 12.73 12.88 8.43
CA ILE A 29 12.94 12.21 7.14
C ILE A 29 12.32 13.02 5.99
N LEU A 30 11.10 13.53 6.14
CA LEU A 30 10.44 14.37 5.13
C LEU A 30 11.28 15.61 4.77
N SER A 31 11.96 16.21 5.75
CA SER A 31 12.78 17.41 5.54
C SER A 31 14.14 17.13 4.87
N ARG A 32 14.55 15.86 4.81
CA ARG A 32 15.85 15.43 4.27
C ARG A 32 15.76 14.73 2.92
N GLU A 33 14.60 14.18 2.61
CA GLU A 33 14.38 13.40 1.40
C GLU A 33 14.12 14.25 0.17
N ASN A 34 14.32 13.64 -1.00
CA ASN A 34 14.08 14.32 -2.27
C ASN A 34 12.57 14.50 -2.53
N VAL A 35 12.23 15.27 -3.57
CA VAL A 35 10.85 15.55 -3.94
C VAL A 35 10.07 14.28 -4.23
N PHE A 36 10.66 13.32 -4.96
CA PHE A 36 9.98 12.09 -5.35
C PHE A 36 9.58 11.24 -4.14
N ASN A 37 10.52 10.99 -3.22
CA ASN A 37 10.28 10.24 -1.99
C ASN A 37 9.29 10.96 -1.08
N SER A 38 9.38 12.30 -1.00
CA SER A 38 8.43 13.12 -0.25
C SER A 38 7.00 13.00 -0.79
N LEU A 39 6.83 12.88 -2.11
CA LEU A 39 5.52 12.67 -2.73
C LEU A 39 4.92 11.32 -2.33
N VAL A 40 5.72 10.24 -2.31
CA VAL A 40 5.27 8.90 -1.87
C VAL A 40 4.89 8.92 -0.39
N MET A 41 5.64 9.62 0.46
CA MET A 41 5.28 9.77 1.87
C MET A 41 3.95 10.51 2.09
N ILE A 42 3.67 11.54 1.29
CA ILE A 42 2.45 12.35 1.41
C ILE A 42 1.26 11.61 0.79
N GLN A 43 1.45 10.99 -0.36
CA GLN A 43 0.45 10.25 -1.10
C GLN A 43 1.00 8.87 -1.44
N PRO A 44 0.76 7.87 -0.57
CA PRO A 44 1.14 6.50 -0.82
C PRO A 44 0.61 5.98 -2.16
N THR A 45 1.39 5.10 -2.79
CA THR A 45 0.99 4.45 -4.03
C THR A 45 0.33 3.11 -3.71
N LEU A 46 -0.70 2.76 -4.47
CA LEU A 46 -1.41 1.50 -4.33
C LEU A 46 -1.39 0.78 -5.69
N THR A 47 -0.80 -0.40 -5.73
CA THR A 47 -0.72 -1.23 -6.94
C THR A 47 -1.59 -2.46 -6.76
N ALA A 48 -2.45 -2.74 -7.73
CA ALA A 48 -3.30 -3.92 -7.76
C ALA A 48 -2.71 -5.00 -8.66
N TYR A 49 -2.73 -6.22 -8.16
CA TYR A 49 -2.35 -7.44 -8.85
C TYR A 49 -3.60 -8.31 -8.98
N SER A 50 -3.85 -8.82 -10.17
CA SER A 50 -4.96 -9.70 -10.46
C SER A 50 -4.55 -10.66 -11.58
N PHE A 51 -5.30 -11.74 -11.76
CA PHE A 51 -5.07 -12.67 -12.88
C PHE A 51 -5.40 -12.08 -14.25
N ASN A 52 -6.15 -10.99 -14.30
CA ASN A 52 -6.70 -10.44 -15.54
C ASN A 52 -5.74 -9.49 -16.27
N GLY A 53 -4.52 -9.29 -15.77
CA GLY A 53 -3.57 -8.39 -16.42
C GLY A 53 -2.32 -8.10 -15.58
N PRO A 54 -1.41 -7.28 -16.12
CA PRO A 54 -0.22 -6.85 -15.39
C PRO A 54 -0.59 -5.96 -14.19
N PRO A 55 0.35 -5.74 -13.26
CA PRO A 55 0.10 -4.88 -12.11
C PRO A 55 -0.25 -3.45 -12.54
N GLU A 56 -1.32 -2.91 -11.97
CA GLU A 56 -1.83 -1.57 -12.33
C GLU A 56 -1.90 -0.64 -11.11
N PRO A 57 -1.57 0.65 -11.25
CA PRO A 57 -1.77 1.63 -10.19
C PRO A 57 -3.27 1.90 -10.01
N VAL A 58 -3.76 1.80 -8.78
CA VAL A 58 -5.15 2.04 -8.42
C VAL A 58 -5.28 3.20 -7.44
N LEU A 59 -6.49 3.76 -7.34
CA LEU A 59 -6.75 4.84 -6.39
C LEU A 59 -6.67 4.32 -4.96
N LEU A 60 -6.16 5.16 -4.06
CA LEU A 60 -6.15 4.90 -2.61
C LEU A 60 -7.55 5.11 -2.03
N ASP A 61 -8.47 4.21 -2.38
CA ASP A 61 -9.88 4.22 -2.02
C ASP A 61 -10.37 2.80 -1.68
N VAL A 62 -11.41 2.71 -0.86
CA VAL A 62 -12.08 1.46 -0.48
C VAL A 62 -12.63 0.74 -1.71
N CYS A 63 -13.04 1.49 -2.74
CA CYS A 63 -13.49 0.92 -4.02
C CYS A 63 -12.42 0.07 -4.72
N SER A 64 -11.12 0.28 -4.43
CA SER A 64 -10.03 -0.52 -4.99
C SER A 64 -9.85 -1.87 -4.28
N ILE A 65 -10.51 -2.08 -3.14
CA ILE A 65 -10.44 -3.32 -2.38
C ILE A 65 -11.39 -4.35 -3.02
N ALA A 66 -10.82 -5.42 -3.56
CA ALA A 66 -11.56 -6.52 -4.17
C ALA A 66 -11.10 -7.88 -3.62
N ALA A 67 -11.99 -8.88 -3.66
CA ALA A 67 -11.73 -10.19 -3.07
C ALA A 67 -10.71 -11.03 -3.86
N ASP A 68 -10.61 -10.78 -5.16
CA ASP A 68 -9.80 -11.47 -6.15
C ASP A 68 -8.49 -10.76 -6.49
N LYS A 69 -8.16 -9.67 -5.77
CA LYS A 69 -6.95 -8.87 -5.99
C LYS A 69 -5.98 -8.94 -4.82
N ILE A 70 -4.70 -8.82 -5.12
CA ILE A 70 -3.65 -8.51 -4.15
C ILE A 70 -3.33 -7.03 -4.31
N LEU A 71 -3.25 -6.29 -3.20
CA LEU A 71 -2.89 -4.87 -3.21
C LEU A 71 -1.54 -4.69 -2.51
N VAL A 72 -0.66 -3.91 -3.13
CA VAL A 72 0.61 -3.49 -2.54
C VAL A 72 0.54 -1.98 -2.31
N LEU A 73 0.49 -1.59 -1.04
CA LEU A 73 0.58 -0.20 -0.62
C LEU A 73 2.04 0.12 -0.29
N ASP A 74 2.60 1.11 -0.96
CA ASP A 74 3.89 1.69 -0.60
C ASP A 74 3.67 3.10 -0.04
N ALA A 75 3.91 3.24 1.27
CA ALA A 75 3.80 4.50 2.00
C ALA A 75 5.18 5.05 2.42
N TYR A 76 6.25 4.65 1.73
CA TYR A 76 7.66 4.95 2.02
C TYR A 76 8.18 4.35 3.34
N PHE A 77 7.54 4.65 4.48
CA PHE A 77 7.93 4.13 5.80
C PHE A 77 7.48 2.68 6.01
N SER A 78 6.49 2.23 5.26
CA SER A 78 5.96 0.87 5.34
C SER A 78 5.47 0.41 3.97
N VAL A 79 5.66 -0.88 3.70
CA VAL A 79 5.08 -1.58 2.56
C VAL A 79 4.08 -2.60 3.11
N VAL A 80 2.83 -2.51 2.66
CA VAL A 80 1.75 -3.39 3.12
C VAL A 80 1.23 -4.21 1.95
N VAL A 81 1.24 -5.53 2.11
CA VAL A 81 0.64 -6.46 1.14
C VAL A 81 -0.68 -6.96 1.67
N PHE A 82 -1.77 -6.54 1.02
CA PHE A 82 -3.12 -6.96 1.35
C PHE A 82 -3.59 -8.04 0.37
N HIS A 83 -4.15 -9.12 0.91
CA HIS A 83 -4.71 -10.21 0.12
C HIS A 83 -6.23 -10.14 0.21
N GLY A 84 -6.92 -10.01 -0.92
CA GLY A 84 -8.37 -10.09 -0.98
C GLY A 84 -8.89 -11.42 -0.42
N MET A 85 -10.16 -11.45 -0.02
CA MET A 85 -10.77 -12.60 0.67
C MET A 85 -10.58 -13.92 -0.08
N THR A 86 -10.82 -13.94 -1.40
CA THR A 86 -10.67 -15.13 -2.23
C THR A 86 -9.21 -15.53 -2.34
N ILE A 87 -8.30 -14.58 -2.55
CA ILE A 87 -6.86 -14.84 -2.62
C ILE A 87 -6.34 -15.41 -1.29
N ALA A 88 -6.79 -14.86 -0.16
CA ALA A 88 -6.40 -15.34 1.16
C ALA A 88 -6.88 -16.79 1.41
N GLN A 89 -8.09 -17.14 0.94
CA GLN A 89 -8.59 -18.51 0.99
C GLN A 89 -7.75 -19.45 0.13
N TRP A 90 -7.42 -19.03 -1.10
CA TRP A 90 -6.59 -19.82 -2.01
C TRP A 90 -5.18 -20.05 -1.46
N ARG A 91 -4.59 -19.01 -0.87
CA ARG A 91 -3.29 -19.11 -0.19
C ARG A 91 -3.33 -20.08 0.98
N LYS A 92 -4.40 -20.03 1.78
CA LYS A 92 -4.60 -20.93 2.93
C LYS A 92 -4.83 -22.38 2.51
N ALA A 93 -5.44 -22.61 1.34
CA ALA A 93 -5.62 -23.93 0.75
C ALA A 93 -4.33 -24.48 0.09
N ASN A 94 -3.23 -23.72 0.11
CA ASN A 94 -1.96 -24.07 -0.53
C ASN A 94 -2.09 -24.35 -2.03
N TYR A 95 -2.95 -23.61 -2.73
CA TYR A 95 -3.02 -23.74 -4.19
C TYR A 95 -1.69 -23.35 -4.85
N GLN A 96 -0.94 -22.41 -4.29
CA GLN A 96 0.37 -21.98 -4.80
C GLN A 96 1.43 -23.09 -4.87
N ASP A 97 1.27 -24.17 -4.10
CA ASP A 97 2.21 -25.30 -4.07
C ASP A 97 1.81 -26.42 -5.03
N GLN A 98 0.61 -26.34 -5.62
CA GLN A 98 0.11 -27.34 -6.55
C GLN A 98 0.65 -27.05 -7.96
N PRO A 99 1.10 -28.09 -8.69
CA PRO A 99 1.68 -27.92 -10.03
C PRO A 99 0.67 -27.39 -11.06
N GLU A 100 -0.64 -27.53 -10.80
CA GLU A 100 -1.72 -27.04 -11.65
C GLU A 100 -1.95 -25.52 -11.53
N HIS A 101 -1.47 -24.90 -10.44
CA HIS A 101 -1.71 -23.50 -10.10
C HIS A 101 -0.43 -22.67 -10.08
N THR A 102 0.48 -22.93 -11.02
CA THR A 102 1.72 -22.16 -11.20
C THR A 102 1.46 -20.66 -11.36
N ALA A 103 0.42 -20.28 -12.10
CA ALA A 103 0.03 -18.89 -12.31
C ALA A 103 -0.37 -18.14 -11.02
N PHE A 104 -0.75 -18.85 -9.95
CA PHE A 104 -1.05 -18.22 -8.66
C PHE A 104 0.21 -18.03 -7.80
N LYS A 105 1.27 -18.80 -8.08
CA LYS A 105 2.54 -18.68 -7.40
C LYS A 105 3.38 -17.50 -7.93
N GLU A 106 3.26 -17.24 -9.24
CA GLU A 106 3.86 -16.08 -9.92
C GLU A 106 3.20 -14.76 -9.50
#